data_AF-A0A329ZJ03-F1
#
_entry.id   AF-A0A329ZJ03-F1
#
_cell.length_a   1.000
_cell.length_b   1.000
_cell.length_c   1.000
_cell.angle_alpha   90.00
_cell.angle_beta   90.00
_cell.angle_gamma   90.00
#
_symmetry.space_group_name_H-M   'P 1'
#
loop_
_entity.id
_entity.type
_entity.pdbx_description
1 polymer ?
#
loop_
_entity_poly.entity_id
_entity_poly.type
_entity_poly.pdbx_seq_one_letter_code
_entity_poly.pdbx_strand_id
1 'polypeptide(L)'
;MQDSQAIQIQDFTQTLNLARSLYYDFFAGFFLFELLVKRKDLILRQISILSQHPIGIEDSARFAMLQSYLQNTTMDSVIREYTQTFNLPFATKNLPKFTGGKKGMHANIPNPQVFLYLSHYKDGCLNGESLIEVKKFIKQTHFRLNAKEFKESEDHLGFLLLLMRHLLQDSSKYAKNSQTLSREIFHQCILPMGVDIAKALQDRELACYGLVGALFESFLHLEQHA
;
A
#
# COMPACT_ATOMS: atom_id res chain seq x y z
N MET A 1 21.84 25.43 -25.16
CA MET A 1 21.43 24.03 -25.49
C MET A 1 21.56 23.11 -24.27
N GLN A 2 22.66 23.14 -23.51
CA GLN A 2 22.82 22.33 -22.28
C GLN A 2 21.83 22.71 -21.16
N ASP A 3 21.51 24.00 -20.97
CA ASP A 3 20.56 24.43 -19.94
C ASP A 3 19.12 23.99 -20.22
N SER A 4 18.70 23.94 -21.49
CA SER A 4 17.36 23.50 -21.88
C SER A 4 17.15 21.99 -21.67
N GLN A 5 18.20 21.18 -21.83
CA GLN A 5 18.15 19.74 -21.55
C GLN A 5 18.12 19.46 -20.04
N ALA A 6 18.88 20.21 -19.23
CA ALA A 6 18.85 20.08 -17.77
C ALA A 6 17.48 20.44 -17.19
N ILE A 7 16.83 21.48 -17.70
CA ILE A 7 15.48 21.90 -17.30
C ILE A 7 14.44 20.83 -17.66
N GLN A 8 14.49 20.24 -18.85
CA GLN A 8 13.57 19.17 -19.26
C GLN A 8 13.73 17.89 -18.42
N ILE A 9 14.95 17.51 -18.08
CA ILE A 9 15.20 16.34 -17.22
C ILE A 9 14.64 16.58 -15.81
N GLN A 10 14.84 17.78 -15.26
CA GLN A 10 14.34 18.14 -13.94
C GLN A 10 12.81 18.13 -13.87
N ASP A 11 12.15 18.66 -14.90
CA ASP A 11 10.68 18.68 -15.02
C ASP A 11 10.09 17.26 -15.17
N PHE A 12 10.75 16.40 -15.94
CA PHE A 12 10.39 14.99 -16.06
C PHE A 12 10.52 14.23 -14.73
N THR A 13 11.64 14.40 -14.00
CA THR A 13 11.83 13.78 -12.68
C THR A 13 10.80 14.25 -11.68
N GLN A 14 10.45 15.54 -11.69
CA GLN A 14 9.41 16.08 -10.81
C GLN A 14 8.04 15.47 -11.14
N THR A 15 7.69 15.37 -12.43
CA THR A 15 6.44 14.73 -12.88
C THR A 15 6.38 13.26 -12.46
N LEU A 16 7.48 12.52 -12.61
CA LEU A 16 7.58 11.13 -12.18
C LEU A 16 7.39 10.99 -10.66
N ASN A 17 8.02 11.85 -9.86
CA ASN A 17 7.86 11.85 -8.41
C ASN A 17 6.43 12.14 -7.98
N LEU A 18 5.73 13.04 -8.67
CA LEU A 18 4.32 13.30 -8.41
C LEU A 18 3.45 12.08 -8.70
N ALA A 19 3.68 11.39 -9.84
CA ALA A 19 2.97 10.16 -10.17
C ALA A 19 3.23 9.04 -9.15
N ARG A 20 4.49 8.82 -8.76
CA ARG A 20 4.85 7.87 -7.69
C ARG A 20 4.19 8.24 -6.37
N SER A 21 4.18 9.52 -5.99
CA SER A 21 3.55 9.99 -4.76
C SER A 21 2.04 9.70 -4.74
N LEU A 22 1.38 9.75 -5.90
CA LEU A 22 -0.04 9.43 -6.03
C LEU A 22 -0.31 7.94 -5.78
N TYR A 23 0.53 7.04 -6.30
CA TYR A 23 0.43 5.61 -5.99
C TYR A 23 0.65 5.33 -4.50
N TYR A 24 1.67 5.94 -3.89
CA TYR A 24 1.90 5.83 -2.46
C TYR A 24 0.69 6.28 -1.62
N ASP A 25 0.08 7.44 -1.95
CA ASP A 25 -1.13 7.91 -1.26
C ASP A 25 -2.33 6.97 -1.47
N PHE A 26 -2.49 6.45 -2.69
CA PHE A 26 -3.55 5.51 -3.05
C PHE A 26 -3.47 4.23 -2.19
N PHE A 27 -2.29 3.59 -2.13
CA PHE A 27 -2.12 2.38 -1.32
C PHE A 27 -2.21 2.67 0.19
N ALA A 28 -1.69 3.81 0.65
CA ALA A 28 -1.86 4.21 2.05
C ALA A 28 -3.36 4.33 2.42
N GLY A 29 -4.20 4.79 1.48
CA GLY A 29 -5.65 4.83 1.63
C GLY A 29 -6.32 3.48 1.88
N PHE A 30 -5.73 2.38 1.41
CA PHE A 30 -6.23 1.02 1.63
C PHE A 30 -5.59 0.32 2.82
N PHE A 31 -4.32 0.58 3.11
CA PHE A 31 -3.59 -0.12 4.17
C PHE A 31 -3.70 0.55 5.55
N LEU A 32 -4.07 1.83 5.63
CA LEU A 32 -4.38 2.50 6.90
C LEU A 32 -5.88 2.54 7.16
N PHE A 33 -6.32 1.94 8.27
CA PHE A 33 -7.73 1.91 8.65
C PHE A 33 -8.33 3.32 8.76
N GLU A 34 -7.65 4.26 9.42
CA GLU A 34 -8.15 5.62 9.64
C GLU A 34 -8.35 6.39 8.34
N LEU A 35 -7.59 6.03 7.29
CA LEU A 35 -7.73 6.61 5.96
C LEU A 35 -8.84 5.93 5.18
N LEU A 36 -8.88 4.60 5.19
CA LEU A 36 -9.87 3.78 4.49
C LEU A 36 -11.30 4.24 4.81
N VAL A 37 -11.62 4.43 6.09
CA VAL A 37 -12.98 4.77 6.54
C VAL A 37 -13.42 6.18 6.14
N LYS A 38 -12.50 7.06 5.76
CA LYS A 38 -12.78 8.49 5.48
C LYS A 38 -12.61 8.90 4.02
N ARG A 39 -11.94 8.08 3.19
CA ARG A 39 -11.39 8.52 1.90
C ARG A 39 -12.01 7.86 0.66
N LYS A 40 -13.21 7.28 0.75
CA LYS A 40 -13.88 6.63 -0.42
C LYS A 40 -13.86 7.51 -1.68
N ASP A 41 -14.31 8.76 -1.57
CA ASP A 41 -14.39 9.67 -2.74
C ASP A 41 -13.01 10.10 -3.26
N LEU A 42 -12.00 10.14 -2.38
CA LEU A 42 -10.63 10.39 -2.80
C LEU A 42 -10.05 9.17 -3.53
N ILE A 43 -10.27 7.97 -3.02
CA ILE A 43 -9.85 6.71 -3.65
C ILE A 43 -10.47 6.59 -5.04
N LEU A 44 -11.78 6.86 -5.20
CA LEU A 44 -12.44 6.83 -6.51
C LEU A 44 -11.83 7.83 -7.51
N ARG A 45 -11.48 9.04 -7.04
CA ARG A 45 -10.77 10.02 -7.87
C ARG A 45 -9.37 9.54 -8.25
N GLN A 46 -8.63 8.97 -7.30
CA GLN A 46 -7.31 8.40 -7.57
C GLN A 46 -7.38 7.28 -8.60
N ILE A 47 -8.34 6.36 -8.49
CA ILE A 47 -8.57 5.31 -9.49
C ILE A 47 -8.80 5.93 -10.88
N SER A 48 -9.64 6.96 -10.99
CA SER A 48 -9.92 7.61 -12.28
C SER A 48 -8.70 8.28 -12.93
N ILE A 49 -7.70 8.65 -12.14
CA ILE A 49 -6.44 9.23 -12.62
C ILE A 49 -5.47 8.11 -12.99
N LEU A 50 -5.24 7.17 -12.08
CA LEU A 50 -4.27 6.08 -12.24
C LEU A 50 -4.67 5.11 -13.35
N SER A 51 -5.97 4.92 -13.62
CA SER A 51 -6.45 4.05 -14.69
C SER A 51 -6.18 4.59 -16.10
N GLN A 52 -5.85 5.87 -16.25
CA GLN A 52 -5.53 6.47 -17.57
C GLN A 52 -4.17 6.00 -18.08
N HIS A 53 -3.23 5.76 -17.16
CA HIS A 53 -1.86 5.34 -17.45
C HIS A 53 -1.47 4.20 -16.48
N PRO A 54 -2.08 3.02 -16.62
CA PRO A 54 -1.80 1.87 -15.76
C PRO A 54 -0.35 1.40 -15.89
N ILE A 55 0.20 0.83 -14.81
CA ILE A 55 1.58 0.28 -14.80
C ILE A 55 1.62 -1.02 -15.60
N GLY A 56 0.80 -1.99 -15.20
CA GLY A 56 0.67 -3.29 -15.84
C GLY A 56 -0.42 -3.31 -16.91
N ILE A 57 -0.28 -4.24 -17.86
CA ILE A 57 -1.25 -4.44 -18.96
C ILE A 57 -2.65 -4.76 -18.40
N GLU A 58 -2.72 -5.55 -17.33
CA GLU A 58 -3.98 -5.96 -16.69
C GLU A 58 -4.51 -4.93 -15.68
N ASP A 59 -3.72 -3.93 -15.29
CA ASP A 59 -4.09 -3.00 -14.21
C ASP A 59 -5.28 -2.12 -14.62
N SER A 60 -5.46 -1.83 -15.91
CA SER A 60 -6.65 -1.11 -16.40
C SER A 60 -7.94 -1.83 -16.04
N ALA A 61 -7.99 -3.15 -16.28
CA ALA A 61 -9.14 -3.98 -15.95
C ALA A 61 -9.34 -4.06 -14.43
N ARG A 62 -8.25 -4.20 -13.67
CA ARG A 62 -8.29 -4.26 -12.20
C ARG A 62 -8.80 -2.95 -11.59
N PHE A 63 -8.38 -1.79 -12.10
CA PHE A 63 -8.91 -0.49 -11.71
C PHE A 63 -10.40 -0.37 -12.02
N ALA A 64 -10.85 -0.80 -13.20
CA ALA A 64 -12.27 -0.78 -13.57
C ALA A 64 -13.12 -1.67 -12.63
N MET A 65 -12.63 -2.87 -12.31
CA MET A 65 -13.27 -3.78 -11.36
C MET A 65 -13.34 -3.18 -9.96
N LEU A 66 -12.23 -2.61 -9.47
CA LEU A 66 -12.15 -1.99 -8.15
C LEU A 66 -13.08 -0.76 -8.06
N GLN A 67 -13.11 0.07 -9.09
CA GLN A 67 -14.00 1.22 -9.17
C GLN A 67 -15.47 0.78 -9.11
N SER A 68 -15.85 -0.20 -9.92
CA SER A 68 -17.21 -0.75 -9.94
C SER A 68 -17.59 -1.32 -8.57
N TYR A 69 -16.70 -2.09 -7.94
CA TYR A 69 -16.93 -2.65 -6.61
C TYR A 69 -17.15 -1.55 -5.56
N LEU A 70 -16.29 -0.53 -5.53
CA LEU A 70 -16.41 0.57 -4.57
C LEU A 70 -17.65 1.42 -4.81
N GLN A 71 -18.07 1.64 -6.05
CA GLN A 71 -19.29 2.40 -6.35
C GLN A 71 -20.55 1.64 -5.93
N ASN A 72 -20.58 0.32 -6.12
CA ASN A 72 -21.76 -0.50 -5.87
C ASN A 72 -21.85 -1.06 -4.44
N THR A 73 -20.82 -0.85 -3.62
CA THR A 73 -20.74 -1.42 -2.27
C THR A 73 -20.64 -0.33 -1.19
N THR A 74 -21.19 -0.62 0.00
CA THR A 74 -21.01 0.23 1.19
C THR A 74 -19.58 0.10 1.73
N MET A 75 -19.09 1.16 2.40
CA MET A 75 -17.78 1.09 3.06
C MET A 75 -17.73 0.02 4.14
N ASP A 76 -18.86 -0.33 4.75
CA ASP A 76 -18.94 -1.39 5.76
C ASP A 76 -18.46 -2.75 5.23
N SER A 77 -18.70 -3.06 3.95
CA SER A 77 -18.19 -4.30 3.35
C SER A 77 -16.68 -4.26 3.17
N VAL A 78 -16.14 -3.13 2.71
CA VAL A 78 -14.68 -2.92 2.57
C VAL A 78 -13.99 -2.99 3.93
N ILE A 79 -14.59 -2.34 4.94
CA ILE A 79 -14.14 -2.34 6.34
C ILE A 79 -14.17 -3.75 6.93
N ARG A 80 -15.22 -4.52 6.62
CA ARG A 80 -15.33 -5.91 7.05
C ARG A 80 -14.22 -6.76 6.45
N GLU A 81 -13.98 -6.62 5.15
CA GLU A 81 -12.89 -7.31 4.46
C GLU A 81 -11.53 -6.92 5.04
N TYR A 82 -11.27 -5.63 5.29
CA TYR A 82 -10.07 -5.15 5.98
C TYR A 82 -9.92 -5.80 7.35
N THR A 83 -10.98 -5.78 8.16
CA THR A 83 -10.95 -6.35 9.51
C THR A 83 -10.66 -7.84 9.49
N GLN A 84 -11.27 -8.58 8.57
CA GLN A 84 -11.07 -10.02 8.42
C GLN A 84 -9.66 -10.38 7.93
N THR A 85 -9.08 -9.54 7.06
CA THR A 85 -7.77 -9.79 6.46
C THR A 85 -6.63 -9.36 7.39
N PHE A 86 -6.73 -8.20 8.03
CA PHE A 86 -5.60 -7.57 8.73
C PHE A 86 -5.75 -7.53 10.26
N ASN A 87 -6.95 -7.68 10.83
CA ASN A 87 -7.15 -7.50 12.28
C ASN A 87 -7.52 -8.78 13.03
N LEU A 88 -8.15 -9.76 12.36
CA LEU A 88 -8.64 -10.97 13.02
C LEU A 88 -7.64 -12.13 12.89
N PRO A 89 -7.15 -12.69 14.02
CA PRO A 89 -6.16 -13.77 14.01
C PRO A 89 -6.76 -15.17 13.80
N PHE A 90 -8.01 -15.26 13.36
CA PHE A 90 -8.74 -16.52 13.20
C PHE A 90 -9.68 -16.49 11.99
N ALA A 91 -10.01 -17.68 11.48
CA ALA A 91 -10.89 -17.82 10.32
C ALA A 91 -12.31 -17.36 10.68
N THR A 92 -12.86 -16.45 9.87
CA THR A 92 -14.25 -16.01 10.03
C THR A 92 -15.15 -16.73 9.03
N LYS A 93 -16.33 -17.16 9.48
CA LYS A 93 -17.33 -17.87 8.65
C LYS A 93 -17.91 -17.05 7.48
N ASN A 94 -17.56 -15.76 7.36
CA ASN A 94 -18.11 -14.80 6.39
C ASN A 94 -17.15 -14.51 5.24
N LEU A 95 -16.43 -15.52 4.76
CA LEU A 95 -15.88 -15.52 3.40
C LEU A 95 -17.04 -15.78 2.42
N PRO A 96 -16.98 -15.30 1.16
CA PRO A 96 -17.92 -15.71 0.13
C PRO A 96 -18.04 -17.25 0.11
N LYS A 97 -19.27 -17.78 -0.01
CA LYS A 97 -19.46 -19.23 -0.10
C LYS A 97 -18.83 -19.74 -1.40
N PHE A 98 -17.82 -20.61 -1.29
CA PHE A 98 -17.34 -21.40 -2.42
C PHE A 98 -18.49 -22.24 -2.98
N THR A 99 -19.00 -21.90 -4.16
CA THR A 99 -20.06 -22.66 -4.85
C THR A 99 -19.45 -23.88 -5.52
N GLY A 100 -19.12 -24.90 -4.73
CA GLY A 100 -18.59 -26.18 -5.23
C GLY A 100 -18.48 -27.31 -4.20
N GLY A 101 -18.69 -27.04 -2.91
CA GLY A 101 -18.59 -28.03 -1.83
C GLY A 101 -19.94 -28.51 -1.30
N LYS A 102 -20.03 -29.78 -0.88
CA LYS A 102 -21.21 -30.36 -0.22
C LYS A 102 -21.58 -29.57 1.05
N LYS A 103 -22.90 -29.41 1.30
CA LYS A 103 -23.47 -28.80 2.51
C LYS A 103 -22.80 -29.37 3.77
N GLY A 104 -22.18 -28.51 4.58
CA GLY A 104 -21.65 -28.86 5.90
C GLY A 104 -20.14 -29.09 5.99
N MET A 105 -19.39 -29.05 4.88
CA MET A 105 -17.92 -28.96 4.95
C MET A 105 -17.50 -27.48 5.02
N HIS A 106 -17.05 -27.05 6.19
CA HIS A 106 -16.18 -25.88 6.27
C HIS A 106 -14.81 -26.32 5.73
N ALA A 107 -14.32 -25.65 4.68
CA ALA A 107 -12.93 -25.81 4.29
C ALA A 107 -12.05 -25.48 5.51
N ASN A 108 -11.02 -26.29 5.75
CA ASN A 108 -10.01 -26.03 6.77
C ASN A 108 -9.12 -24.90 6.22
N ILE A 109 -9.64 -23.67 6.19
CA ILE A 109 -8.92 -22.50 5.68
C ILE A 109 -8.07 -21.98 6.84
N PRO A 110 -6.73 -22.07 6.79
CA PRO A 110 -5.91 -21.38 7.76
C PRO A 110 -6.14 -19.89 7.51
N ASN A 111 -6.77 -19.18 8.44
CA ASN A 111 -6.73 -17.72 8.40
C ASN A 111 -5.70 -17.26 9.43
N PRO A 112 -4.44 -17.05 9.03
CA PRO A 112 -3.59 -16.15 9.77
C PRO A 112 -3.77 -14.78 9.11
N GLN A 113 -4.25 -13.83 9.89
CA GLN A 113 -4.06 -12.40 9.66
C GLN A 113 -2.86 -12.07 8.75
N VAL A 114 -3.05 -11.22 7.75
CA VAL A 114 -1.93 -10.61 7.02
C VAL A 114 -1.42 -9.45 7.88
N PHE A 115 -0.18 -9.53 8.34
CA PHE A 115 0.40 -8.45 9.12
C PHE A 115 0.84 -7.31 8.21
N LEU A 116 0.68 -6.08 8.67
CA LEU A 116 1.09 -4.88 7.93
C LEU A 116 2.34 -4.23 8.56
N TYR A 117 3.18 -4.99 9.25
CA TYR A 117 4.35 -4.46 9.98
C TYR A 117 5.63 -5.10 9.49
N LEU A 118 6.64 -4.30 9.19
CA LEU A 118 7.94 -4.78 8.73
C LEU A 118 8.57 -5.79 9.71
N SER A 119 8.50 -5.52 11.01
CA SER A 119 9.08 -6.41 12.02
C SER A 119 8.54 -7.83 11.96
N HIS A 120 7.28 -8.04 11.54
CA HIS A 120 6.76 -9.39 11.37
C HIS A 120 7.55 -10.19 10.33
N TYR A 121 7.88 -9.55 9.21
CA TYR A 121 8.53 -10.20 8.07
C TYR A 121 10.04 -10.33 8.24
N LYS A 122 10.69 -9.36 8.89
CA LYS A 122 12.15 -9.38 9.12
C LYS A 122 12.55 -10.07 10.43
N ASP A 123 11.79 -9.81 11.50
CA ASP A 123 12.18 -10.20 12.86
C ASP A 123 11.35 -11.40 13.37
N GLY A 124 10.28 -11.77 12.66
CA GLY A 124 9.36 -12.84 13.07
C GLY A 124 8.42 -12.46 14.21
N CYS A 125 8.37 -11.19 14.63
CA CYS A 125 7.55 -10.69 15.73
C CYS A 125 7.11 -9.23 15.48
N LEU A 126 6.16 -8.71 16.27
CA LEU A 126 5.79 -7.29 16.19
C LEU A 126 6.72 -6.44 17.06
N ASN A 127 7.00 -5.21 16.63
CA ASN A 127 7.84 -4.25 17.35
C ASN A 127 9.29 -4.74 17.60
N GLY A 128 9.87 -5.46 16.64
CA GLY A 128 11.24 -5.97 16.71
C GLY A 128 12.31 -4.94 16.35
N GLU A 129 13.52 -5.42 16.05
CA GLU A 129 14.67 -4.56 15.72
C GLU A 129 14.44 -3.71 14.46
N SER A 130 13.66 -4.23 13.50
CA SER A 130 13.32 -3.50 12.27
C SER A 130 12.54 -2.20 12.54
N LEU A 131 11.73 -2.14 13.59
CA LEU A 131 11.08 -0.88 14.01
C LEU A 131 12.11 0.16 14.48
N ILE A 132 13.18 -0.26 15.14
CA ILE A 132 14.26 0.62 15.58
C ILE A 132 15.00 1.16 14.36
N GLU A 133 15.24 0.33 13.34
CA GLU A 133 15.84 0.74 12.07
C GLU A 133 14.98 1.77 11.34
N VAL A 134 13.68 1.50 11.21
CA VAL A 134 12.71 2.44 10.61
C VAL A 134 12.73 3.78 11.34
N LYS A 135 12.78 3.79 12.68
CA LYS A 135 12.90 5.02 13.47
C LYS A 135 14.18 5.80 13.18
N LYS A 136 15.30 5.14 12.83
CA LYS A 136 16.54 5.82 12.41
C LYS A 136 16.34 6.56 11.09
N PHE A 137 15.65 5.96 10.12
CA PHE A 137 15.31 6.62 8.85
C PHE A 137 14.40 7.83 9.08
N ILE A 138 13.33 7.66 9.86
CA ILE A 138 12.35 8.73 10.13
C ILE A 138 13.01 9.93 10.80
N LYS A 139 13.97 9.72 11.71
CA LYS A 139 14.72 10.80 12.36
C LYS A 139 15.49 11.69 11.37
N GLN A 140 15.84 11.18 10.19
CA GLN A 140 16.48 11.97 9.13
C GLN A 140 15.49 12.86 8.36
N THR A 141 14.19 12.68 8.61
CA THR A 141 13.10 13.45 7.99
C THR A 141 12.47 14.41 9.01
N HIS A 142 11.57 15.28 8.54
CA HIS A 142 10.68 16.07 9.41
C HIS A 142 9.29 15.43 9.59
N PHE A 143 9.06 14.26 8.98
CA PHE A 143 7.80 13.53 9.08
C PHE A 143 7.72 12.78 10.41
N ARG A 144 6.62 12.94 11.16
CA ARG A 144 6.44 12.32 12.47
C ARG A 144 5.05 11.70 12.57
N LEU A 145 4.97 10.56 13.24
CA LEU A 145 3.70 9.91 13.56
C LEU A 145 2.89 10.77 14.54
N ASN A 146 1.64 11.03 14.20
CA ASN A 146 0.69 11.63 15.13
C ASN A 146 0.02 10.53 15.96
N ALA A 147 0.60 10.18 17.11
CA ALA A 147 0.09 9.12 17.99
C ALA A 147 -1.32 9.37 18.56
N LYS A 148 -1.87 10.58 18.42
CA LYS A 148 -3.27 10.87 18.79
C LYS A 148 -4.26 10.38 17.74
N GLU A 149 -3.84 10.39 16.47
CA GLU A 149 -4.69 10.07 15.32
C GLU A 149 -4.40 8.69 14.75
N PHE A 150 -3.16 8.21 14.86
CA PHE A 150 -2.70 6.93 14.36
C PHE A 150 -2.25 6.05 15.52
N LYS A 151 -2.86 4.86 15.62
CA LYS A 151 -2.54 3.88 16.68
C LYS A 151 -1.39 2.94 16.33
N GLU A 152 -0.99 2.93 15.06
CA GLU A 152 0.03 2.04 14.53
C GLU A 152 1.46 2.53 14.81
N SER A 153 2.41 1.60 14.86
CA SER A 153 3.84 1.90 14.93
C SER A 153 4.38 2.41 13.60
N GLU A 154 5.57 3.00 13.62
CA GLU A 154 6.16 3.60 12.43
C GLU A 154 6.64 2.58 11.37
N ASP A 155 6.77 1.30 11.73
CA ASP A 155 7.09 0.21 10.80
C ASP A 155 5.86 -0.37 10.10
N HIS A 156 4.67 0.18 10.36
CA HIS A 156 3.45 -0.17 9.67
C HIS A 156 3.51 0.27 8.19
N LEU A 157 3.16 -0.63 7.26
CA LEU A 157 3.19 -0.40 5.81
C LEU A 157 2.48 0.88 5.42
N GLY A 158 1.26 1.07 5.91
CA GLY A 158 0.48 2.26 5.64
C GLY A 158 1.18 3.57 6.03
N PHE A 159 1.93 3.58 7.14
CA PHE A 159 2.70 4.74 7.57
C PHE A 159 3.90 4.98 6.64
N LEU A 160 4.62 3.91 6.29
CA LEU A 160 5.77 3.97 5.38
C LEU A 160 5.37 4.47 3.98
N LEU A 161 4.18 4.08 3.49
CA LEU A 161 3.64 4.60 2.23
C LEU A 161 3.37 6.11 2.30
N LEU A 162 2.81 6.63 3.39
CA LEU A 162 2.64 8.08 3.59
C LEU A 162 3.99 8.82 3.71
N LEU A 163 4.97 8.22 4.38
CA LEU A 163 6.31 8.76 4.46
C LEU A 163 6.93 8.89 3.05
N MET A 164 6.82 7.85 2.23
CA MET A 164 7.31 7.87 0.85
C MET A 164 6.63 8.93 0.00
N ARG A 165 5.31 9.06 0.09
CA ARG A 165 4.57 10.17 -0.53
C ARG A 165 5.16 11.53 -0.13
N HIS A 166 5.38 11.74 1.16
CA HIS A 166 5.92 13.01 1.67
C HIS A 166 7.34 13.28 1.14
N LEU A 167 8.21 12.28 1.14
CA LEU A 167 9.59 12.42 0.63
C LEU A 167 9.65 12.77 -0.85
N LEU A 168 8.74 12.22 -1.65
CA LEU A 168 8.66 12.50 -3.09
C LEU A 168 8.11 13.90 -3.37
N GLN A 169 7.12 14.36 -2.61
CA GLN A 169 6.51 15.68 -2.76
C GLN A 169 7.44 16.82 -2.29
N ASP A 170 8.19 16.61 -1.21
CA ASP A 170 9.12 17.60 -0.66
C ASP A 170 10.56 17.47 -1.24
N SER A 171 10.71 16.79 -2.37
CA SER A 171 12.01 16.53 -2.99
C SER A 171 12.84 17.79 -3.30
N SER A 172 12.22 18.98 -3.36
CA SER A 172 12.91 20.27 -3.53
C SER A 172 13.60 20.80 -2.25
N LYS A 173 13.18 20.38 -1.04
CA LYS A 173 13.80 20.79 0.24
C LYS A 173 14.92 19.86 0.72
N TYR A 174 14.93 18.61 0.27
CA TYR A 174 15.83 17.56 0.74
C TYR A 174 16.77 17.03 -0.37
N ALA A 175 16.93 17.82 -1.43
CA ALA A 175 17.20 17.44 -2.82
C ALA A 175 18.44 16.57 -3.14
N LYS A 176 19.32 16.26 -2.19
CA LYS A 176 20.40 15.27 -2.40
C LYS A 176 20.27 14.00 -1.58
N ASN A 177 19.64 14.06 -0.41
CA ASN A 177 19.49 12.89 0.46
C ASN A 177 18.12 12.24 0.35
N SER A 178 17.08 12.95 -0.12
CA SER A 178 15.71 12.40 -0.19
C SER A 178 15.58 11.24 -1.15
N GLN A 179 16.21 11.29 -2.33
CA GLN A 179 16.13 10.21 -3.31
C GLN A 179 16.84 8.94 -2.82
N THR A 180 18.03 9.10 -2.22
CA THR A 180 18.76 7.99 -1.60
C THR A 180 17.96 7.41 -0.45
N LEU A 181 17.45 8.27 0.44
CA LEU A 181 16.65 7.85 1.59
C LEU A 181 15.35 7.17 1.18
N SER A 182 14.63 7.69 0.17
CA SER A 182 13.40 7.07 -0.34
C SER A 182 13.69 5.69 -0.92
N ARG A 183 14.80 5.56 -1.67
CA ARG A 183 15.24 4.28 -2.22
C ARG A 183 15.62 3.28 -1.12
N GLU A 184 16.34 3.72 -0.09
CA GLU A 184 16.70 2.89 1.06
C GLU A 184 15.45 2.43 1.83
N ILE A 185 14.52 3.34 2.14
CA ILE A 185 13.26 3.01 2.81
C ILE A 185 12.45 2.01 1.97
N PHE A 186 12.37 2.22 0.66
CA PHE A 186 11.67 1.29 -0.21
C PHE A 186 12.27 -0.11 -0.14
N HIS A 187 13.57 -0.25 -0.41
CA HIS A 187 14.22 -1.57 -0.49
C HIS A 187 14.37 -2.25 0.87
N GLN A 188 14.60 -1.50 1.95
CA GLN A 188 14.86 -2.08 3.28
C GLN A 188 13.59 -2.23 4.13
N CYS A 189 12.54 -1.46 3.84
CA CYS A 189 11.33 -1.43 4.66
C CYS A 189 10.08 -1.86 3.90
N ILE A 190 9.78 -1.28 2.74
CA ILE A 190 8.50 -1.56 2.05
C ILE A 190 8.57 -2.89 1.29
N LEU A 191 9.63 -3.08 0.49
CA LEU A 191 9.77 -4.23 -0.39
C LEU A 191 9.78 -5.58 0.36
N PRO A 192 10.50 -5.75 1.49
CA PRO A 192 10.59 -7.05 2.18
C PRO A 192 9.25 -7.58 2.70
N MET A 193 8.32 -6.70 3.07
CA MET A 193 6.96 -7.11 3.47
C MET A 193 5.96 -7.00 2.33
N GLY A 194 6.16 -6.06 1.40
CA GLY A 194 5.19 -5.72 0.37
C GLY A 194 4.92 -6.87 -0.60
N VAL A 195 5.96 -7.61 -0.99
CA VAL A 195 5.83 -8.77 -1.89
C VAL A 195 4.96 -9.87 -1.26
N ASP A 196 5.24 -10.21 -0.01
CA ASP A 196 4.48 -11.24 0.71
C ASP A 196 3.04 -10.80 0.99
N ILE A 197 2.82 -9.53 1.31
CA ILE A 197 1.47 -8.96 1.46
C ILE A 197 0.72 -9.05 0.13
N ALA A 198 1.30 -8.55 -0.97
CA ALA A 198 0.64 -8.55 -2.28
C ALA A 198 0.26 -9.97 -2.72
N LYS A 199 1.17 -10.93 -2.55
CA LYS A 199 0.92 -12.34 -2.83
C LYS A 199 -0.19 -12.91 -1.93
N ALA A 200 -0.10 -12.69 -0.62
CA ALA A 200 -1.08 -13.20 0.34
C ALA A 200 -2.50 -12.67 0.10
N LEU A 201 -2.64 -11.46 -0.46
CA LEU A 201 -3.93 -10.89 -0.84
C LEU A 201 -4.49 -11.51 -2.12
N GLN A 202 -3.63 -11.80 -3.10
CA GLN A 202 -4.02 -12.40 -4.38
C GLN A 202 -4.36 -13.89 -4.27
N ASP A 203 -3.67 -14.62 -3.38
CA ASP A 203 -3.93 -16.03 -3.10
C ASP A 203 -5.28 -16.28 -2.39
N ARG A 204 -6.00 -15.22 -2.02
CA ARG A 204 -7.29 -15.27 -1.30
C ARG A 204 -8.42 -14.76 -2.19
N GLU A 205 -9.62 -15.35 -2.04
CA GLU A 205 -10.85 -14.90 -2.70
C GLU A 205 -11.41 -13.62 -2.03
N LEU A 206 -10.71 -12.50 -2.23
CA LEU A 206 -11.04 -11.18 -1.68
C LEU A 206 -11.60 -10.26 -2.78
N ALA A 207 -12.74 -9.62 -2.52
CA ALA A 207 -13.42 -8.81 -3.53
C ALA A 207 -12.72 -7.46 -3.77
N CYS A 208 -12.22 -6.83 -2.71
CA CYS A 208 -11.51 -5.56 -2.77
C CYS A 208 -9.99 -5.76 -2.74
N TYR A 209 -9.50 -6.41 -1.70
CA TYR A 209 -8.08 -6.51 -1.41
C TYR A 209 -7.32 -7.47 -2.34
N GLY A 210 -8.01 -8.40 -3.02
CA GLY A 210 -7.39 -9.18 -4.10
C GLY A 210 -6.96 -8.28 -5.26
N LEU A 211 -7.83 -7.35 -5.67
CA LEU A 211 -7.52 -6.34 -6.69
C LEU A 211 -6.45 -5.35 -6.22
N VAL A 212 -6.55 -4.89 -4.97
CA VAL A 212 -5.53 -3.99 -4.38
C VAL A 212 -4.17 -4.69 -4.30
N GLY A 213 -4.12 -5.96 -3.95
CA GLY A 213 -2.90 -6.76 -3.90
C GLY A 213 -2.21 -6.87 -5.26
N ALA A 214 -2.97 -7.18 -6.31
CA ALA A 214 -2.45 -7.25 -7.67
C ALA A 214 -1.94 -5.89 -8.19
N LEU A 215 -2.68 -4.81 -7.93
CA LEU A 215 -2.22 -3.44 -8.27
C LEU A 215 -0.97 -3.06 -7.47
N PHE A 216 -0.90 -3.48 -6.20
CA PHE A 216 0.24 -3.22 -5.33
C PHE A 216 1.49 -3.96 -5.79
N GLU A 217 1.36 -5.21 -6.25
CA GLU A 217 2.47 -5.95 -6.87
C GLU A 217 3.03 -5.23 -8.11
N SER A 218 2.16 -4.81 -9.04
CA SER A 218 2.56 -4.02 -10.21
C SER A 218 3.33 -2.75 -9.80
N PHE A 219 2.86 -2.07 -8.76
CA PHE A 219 3.54 -0.89 -8.23
C PHE A 219 4.90 -1.21 -7.60
N LEU A 220 5.01 -2.26 -6.78
CA LEU A 220 6.28 -2.68 -6.19
C LEU A 220 7.32 -2.99 -7.27
N HIS A 221 6.92 -3.65 -8.35
CA HIS A 221 7.81 -3.94 -9.48
C HIS A 221 8.28 -2.67 -10.19
N LEU A 222 7.39 -1.69 -10.42
CA LEU A 222 7.81 -0.38 -10.96
C LEU A 222 8.80 0.33 -10.03
N GLU A 223 8.50 0.34 -8.73
CA GLU A 223 9.27 1.09 -7.74
C GLU A 223 10.65 0.49 -7.47
N GLN A 224 10.85 -0.81 -7.69
CA GLN A 224 12.17 -1.46 -7.67
C GLN A 224 13.16 -0.86 -8.69
N HIS A 225 12.66 -0.25 -9.76
CA HIS A 225 13.44 0.30 -10.85
C HIS A 225 13.39 1.83 -10.96
N ALA A 226 12.64 2.51 -10.08
CA ALA A 226 12.39 3.96 -10.07
C ALA A 226 13.35 4.74 -9.15
#